data_AF-A0A966ZC40-F1
#
_entry.id   AF-A0A966ZC40-F1
#
_cell.length_a   1.000
_cell.length_b   1.000
_cell.length_c   1.000
_cell.angle_alpha   90.00
_cell.angle_beta   90.00
_cell.angle_gamma   90.00
#
_symmetry.space_group_name_H-M   'P 1'
#
loop_
_entity.id
_entity.type
_entity.pdbx_description
1 polymer ?
#
loop_
_entity_poly.entity_id
_entity_poly.type
_entity_poly.pdbx_seq_one_letter_code
_entity_poly.pdbx_strand_id
1 'polypeptide(L)'
;MSFNRFDILPLLVATDGAIEAFGRDSWRLRPNLIIGGVPGLAERQWPGRKLRIGTAIIHLDSLRGRCVMTTYDPDTLRQDLSVLKDIVHRFNGERALNAAVEIGGSLQVGQEVELL
;
A
#
# COMPACT_ATOMS: atom_id res chain seq x y z
N MET A 1 12.93 17.39 9.33
CA MET A 1 11.77 16.54 9.67
C MET A 1 12.30 15.20 10.15
N SER A 2 11.91 14.75 11.34
CA SER A 2 12.40 13.49 11.91
C SER A 2 11.62 12.32 11.30
N PHE A 3 12.31 11.43 10.59
CA PHE A 3 11.75 10.18 10.03
C PHE A 3 11.51 9.08 11.09
N ASN A 4 11.73 9.36 12.39
CA ASN A 4 11.71 8.39 13.49
C ASN A 4 10.35 7.74 13.82
N ARG A 5 9.31 7.92 13.00
CA ARG A 5 7.96 7.37 13.25
C ARG A 5 7.49 6.37 12.20
N PHE A 6 8.32 6.03 11.20
CA PHE A 6 7.96 5.12 10.13
C PHE A 6 8.79 3.84 10.18
N ASP A 7 8.14 2.70 9.95
CA ASP A 7 8.81 1.40 9.96
C ASP A 7 9.81 1.23 8.81
N ILE A 8 9.54 1.84 7.64
CA ILE A 8 10.42 1.78 6.45
C ILE A 8 10.43 3.13 5.72
N LEU A 9 9.31 3.49 5.10
CA LEU A 9 9.13 4.72 4.34
C LEU A 9 7.82 5.44 4.74
N PRO A 10 7.70 6.76 4.51
CA PRO A 10 6.63 7.58 5.08
C PRO A 10 5.25 7.33 4.47
N LEU A 11 5.15 6.68 3.31
CA LEU A 11 3.90 6.31 2.68
C LEU A 11 3.82 4.81 2.42
N LEU A 12 2.60 4.29 2.48
CA LEU A 12 2.21 2.99 2.00
C LEU A 12 1.09 3.13 0.97
N VAL A 13 1.32 2.65 -0.24
CA VAL A 13 0.37 2.72 -1.36
C VAL A 13 -0.23 1.34 -1.61
N ALA A 14 -1.55 1.24 -1.62
CA ALA A 14 -2.28 0.06 -2.08
C ALA A 14 -3.06 0.39 -3.36
N THR A 15 -3.53 -0.63 -4.06
CA THR A 15 -4.36 -0.50 -5.25
C THR A 15 -5.68 -1.25 -5.08
N ASP A 16 -6.72 -0.79 -5.77
CA ASP A 16 -8.07 -1.36 -5.68
C ASP A 16 -8.13 -2.82 -6.14
N GLY A 17 -7.56 -3.16 -7.29
CA GLY A 17 -7.51 -4.55 -7.77
C GLY A 17 -6.72 -5.46 -6.84
N ALA A 18 -5.69 -4.94 -6.17
CA ALA A 18 -4.96 -5.71 -5.20
C ALA A 18 -5.84 -5.93 -3.96
N ILE A 19 -6.55 -4.93 -3.48
CA ILE A 19 -7.48 -5.06 -2.34
C ILE A 19 -8.58 -6.07 -2.65
N GLU A 20 -9.16 -6.01 -3.85
CA GLU A 20 -10.12 -7.00 -4.32
C GLU A 20 -9.51 -8.41 -4.30
N ALA A 21 -8.31 -8.57 -4.87
CA ALA A 21 -7.61 -9.84 -4.83
C ALA A 21 -7.34 -10.30 -3.39
N PHE A 22 -7.03 -9.40 -2.45
CA PHE A 22 -6.82 -9.77 -1.04
C PHE A 22 -8.09 -10.37 -0.41
N GLY A 23 -9.29 -9.92 -0.81
CA GLY A 23 -10.56 -10.51 -0.40
C GLY A 23 -10.85 -10.38 1.10
N ARG A 24 -10.21 -9.41 1.76
CA ARG A 24 -10.29 -9.13 3.20
C ARG A 24 -10.25 -7.62 3.40
N ASP A 25 -10.57 -7.18 4.61
CA ASP A 25 -10.51 -5.76 4.97
C ASP A 25 -9.12 -5.16 4.70
N SER A 26 -9.06 -4.21 3.78
CA SER A 26 -7.85 -3.50 3.37
C SER A 26 -7.21 -2.68 4.49
N TRP A 27 -7.98 -2.25 5.49
CA TRP A 27 -7.45 -1.47 6.61
C TRP A 27 -6.49 -2.27 7.49
N ARG A 28 -6.50 -3.60 7.40
CA ARG A 28 -5.45 -4.48 7.97
C ARG A 28 -4.06 -4.20 7.39
N LEU A 29 -3.98 -3.67 6.16
CA LEU A 29 -2.72 -3.32 5.50
C LEU A 29 -2.22 -1.92 5.89
N ARG A 30 -3.09 -1.08 6.48
CA ARG A 30 -2.84 0.31 6.89
C ARG A 30 -2.26 1.21 5.76
N PRO A 31 -2.85 1.23 4.56
CA PRO A 31 -2.38 2.10 3.49
C PRO A 31 -2.64 3.57 3.81
N ASN A 32 -1.80 4.46 3.30
CA ASN A 32 -2.04 5.90 3.30
C ASN A 32 -2.84 6.31 2.07
N LEU A 33 -2.59 5.67 0.92
CA LEU A 33 -3.23 5.93 -0.35
C LEU A 33 -3.74 4.63 -0.96
N ILE A 34 -4.92 4.70 -1.57
CA ILE A 34 -5.47 3.64 -2.42
C ILE A 34 -5.61 4.22 -3.82
N ILE A 35 -4.95 3.61 -4.80
CA ILE A 35 -5.01 4.01 -6.21
C ILE A 35 -6.05 3.14 -6.91
N GLY A 36 -7.02 3.79 -7.56
CA GLY A 36 -8.08 3.12 -8.31
C GLY A 36 -7.69 2.83 -9.77
N GLY A 37 -8.44 1.94 -10.41
CA GLY A 37 -8.30 1.61 -11.82
C GLY A 37 -7.14 0.67 -12.13
N VAL A 38 -6.63 -0.08 -11.14
CA VAL A 38 -5.46 -0.94 -11.30
C VAL A 38 -5.91 -2.40 -11.28
N PRO A 39 -5.82 -3.14 -12.40
CA PRO A 39 -6.34 -4.50 -12.46
C PRO A 39 -5.46 -5.49 -11.68
N GLY A 40 -6.09 -6.29 -10.82
CA GLY A 40 -5.45 -7.41 -10.12
C GLY A 40 -4.21 -6.99 -9.33
N LEU A 41 -3.06 -7.57 -9.66
CA LEU A 41 -1.78 -7.32 -8.98
C LEU A 41 -0.79 -6.51 -9.83
N ALA A 42 -1.29 -5.69 -10.76
CA ALA A 42 -0.45 -4.94 -11.69
C ALA A 42 0.55 -4.00 -10.98
N GLU A 43 0.25 -3.56 -9.76
CA GLU A 43 1.13 -2.72 -8.95
C GLU A 43 2.46 -3.37 -8.59
N ARG A 44 2.55 -4.70 -8.69
CA ARG A 44 3.81 -5.44 -8.44
C ARG A 44 4.90 -5.12 -9.46
N GLN A 45 4.56 -4.51 -10.60
CA GLN A 45 5.52 -4.05 -11.61
C GLN A 45 5.97 -2.59 -11.40
N TRP A 46 5.42 -1.90 -10.39
CA TRP A 46 5.69 -0.49 -10.15
C TRP A 46 6.92 -0.15 -9.28
N PRO A 47 7.58 -1.07 -8.54
CA PRO A 47 8.83 -0.74 -7.86
C PRO A 47 9.85 -0.06 -8.80
N GLY A 48 10.46 1.03 -8.34
CA GLY A 48 11.36 1.89 -9.12
C GLY A 48 10.65 3.02 -9.90
N ARG A 49 9.32 2.99 -10.04
CA ARG A 49 8.52 3.99 -10.77
C ARG A 49 8.06 5.12 -9.86
N LYS A 50 7.32 6.09 -10.42
CA LYS A 50 6.74 7.20 -9.66
C LYS A 50 5.27 7.38 -9.98
N LEU A 51 4.51 7.86 -9.00
CA LEU A 51 3.14 8.33 -9.20
C LEU A 51 3.14 9.85 -9.22
N ARG A 52 2.42 10.42 -10.19
CA ARG A 52 2.11 11.83 -10.26
C ARG A 52 0.63 12.04 -9.95
N ILE A 53 0.36 12.87 -8.95
CA ILE A 53 -1.01 13.22 -8.51
C ILE A 53 -1.06 14.73 -8.31
N GLY A 54 -1.66 15.45 -9.27
CA GLY A 54 -1.53 16.91 -9.32
C GLY A 54 -0.06 17.33 -9.41
N THR A 55 0.42 18.08 -8.41
CA THR A 55 1.83 18.50 -8.30
C THR A 55 2.70 17.54 -7.48
N ALA A 56 2.09 16.57 -6.79
CA ALA A 56 2.83 15.64 -5.94
C ALA A 56 3.49 14.55 -6.80
N ILE A 57 4.73 14.22 -6.45
CA ILE A 57 5.46 13.09 -7.00
C ILE A 57 5.81 12.13 -5.87
N ILE A 58 5.38 10.88 -6.01
CA ILE A 58 5.57 9.83 -5.02
C ILE A 58 6.38 8.70 -5.65
N HIS A 59 7.57 8.43 -5.11
CA HIS A 59 8.37 7.29 -5.52
C HIS A 59 7.82 5.99 -4.92
N LEU A 60 7.76 4.95 -5.74
CA LEU A 60 7.40 3.59 -5.34
C LEU A 60 8.67 2.75 -5.22
N ASP A 61 9.11 2.48 -4.00
CA ASP A 61 10.40 1.87 -3.72
C ASP A 61 10.36 0.34 -3.92
N SER A 62 9.48 -0.33 -3.19
CA SER A 62 9.47 -1.79 -3.12
C SER A 62 8.12 -2.34 -2.69
N LEU A 63 7.88 -3.62 -2.95
CA LEU A 63 6.77 -4.33 -2.33
C LEU A 63 6.99 -4.43 -0.81
N ARG A 64 5.92 -4.23 -0.04
CA ARG A 64 6.02 -4.27 1.42
C ARG A 64 5.74 -5.68 1.94
N GLY A 65 6.77 -6.28 2.52
CA GLY A 65 6.67 -7.47 3.35
C GLY A 65 5.74 -7.24 4.55
N ARG A 66 4.88 -8.22 4.83
CA ARG A 66 3.83 -8.13 5.83
C ARG A 66 4.21 -8.91 7.08
N CYS A 67 3.95 -8.29 8.23
CA CYS A 67 4.21 -8.87 9.53
C CYS A 67 2.90 -9.23 10.24
N VAL A 68 3.03 -9.76 11.45
CA VAL A 68 1.92 -10.14 12.33
C VAL A 68 0.90 -9.02 12.56
N MET A 69 1.28 -7.75 12.43
CA MET A 69 0.35 -6.63 12.64
C MET A 69 -0.88 -6.69 11.72
N THR A 70 -0.75 -7.27 10.52
CA THR A 70 -1.89 -7.48 9.59
C THR A 70 -2.94 -8.46 10.11
N THR A 71 -2.61 -9.29 11.11
CA THR A 71 -3.51 -10.28 11.71
C THR A 71 -4.55 -9.63 12.62
N TYR A 72 -4.33 -8.42 13.09
CA TYR A 72 -5.29 -7.72 13.94
C TYR A 72 -6.38 -7.05 13.12
N ASP A 73 -7.62 -7.31 13.52
CA ASP A 73 -8.79 -6.59 13.02
C ASP A 73 -8.71 -5.12 13.44
N PRO A 74 -8.89 -4.16 12.50
CA PRO A 74 -8.66 -2.76 12.80
C PRO A 74 -9.70 -2.16 13.75
N ASP A 75 -10.92 -2.72 13.78
CA ASP A 75 -12.03 -2.22 14.62
C ASP A 75 -12.11 -2.97 15.95
N THR A 76 -11.99 -4.30 15.91
CA THR A 76 -12.22 -5.16 17.09
C THR A 76 -10.94 -5.53 17.83
N LEU A 77 -9.76 -5.32 17.23
CA LEU A 77 -8.45 -5.73 17.74
C LEU A 77 -8.31 -7.24 17.97
N ARG A 78 -9.23 -8.06 17.43
CA ARG A 78 -9.12 -9.51 17.47
C ARG A 78 -8.05 -9.99 16.49
N GLN A 79 -7.24 -10.94 16.92
CA GLN A 79 -6.17 -11.49 16.10
C GLN A 79 -6.65 -12.70 15.28
N ASP A 80 -6.40 -12.66 13.97
CA ASP A 80 -6.60 -13.76 13.03
C ASP A 80 -5.31 -14.04 12.25
N LEU A 81 -4.58 -15.08 12.66
CA LEU A 81 -3.34 -15.51 12.01
C LEU A 81 -3.55 -16.04 10.58
N SER A 82 -4.78 -16.39 10.20
CA SER A 82 -5.08 -16.84 8.84
C SER A 82 -4.81 -15.76 7.80
N VAL A 83 -4.90 -14.48 8.19
CA VAL A 83 -4.62 -13.33 7.32
C VAL A 83 -3.17 -13.36 6.84
N LEU A 84 -2.20 -13.48 7.76
CA LEU A 84 -0.80 -13.48 7.36
C LEU A 84 -0.43 -14.76 6.60
N LYS A 85 -1.00 -15.91 6.98
CA LYS A 85 -0.81 -17.18 6.25
C LYS A 85 -1.29 -17.06 4.80
N ASP A 86 -2.47 -16.49 4.59
CA ASP A 86 -3.02 -16.22 3.26
C ASP A 86 -2.12 -15.28 2.45
N ILE A 87 -1.62 -14.21 3.08
CA ILE A 87 -0.66 -13.29 2.45
C ILE A 87 0.61 -14.00 1.99
N VAL A 88 1.17 -14.87 2.84
CA VAL A 88 2.37 -15.66 2.51
C VAL A 88 2.09 -16.60 1.34
N HIS A 89 1.01 -17.37 1.39
CA HIS A 89 0.72 -18.38 0.36
C HIS A 89 0.36 -17.81 -1.00
N ARG A 90 -0.40 -16.71 -1.06
CA ARG A 90 -0.95 -16.18 -2.31
C ARG A 90 -0.18 -15.01 -2.89
N PHE A 91 0.53 -14.27 -2.04
CA PHE A 91 1.15 -13.00 -2.42
C PHE A 91 2.62 -12.91 -2.03
N ASN A 92 3.26 -14.04 -1.73
CA ASN A 92 4.67 -14.14 -1.35
C ASN A 92 5.02 -13.33 -0.09
N GLY A 93 4.07 -13.17 0.84
CA GLY A 93 4.31 -12.42 2.07
C GLY A 93 4.22 -10.90 1.88
N GLU A 94 3.92 -10.44 0.67
CA GLU A 94 4.03 -9.03 0.28
C GLU A 94 2.71 -8.48 -0.22
N ARG A 95 2.38 -7.27 0.21
CA ARG A 95 1.17 -6.54 -0.19
C ARG A 95 1.47 -5.06 -0.18
N ALA A 96 0.86 -4.26 -1.07
CA ALA A 96 1.08 -2.81 -1.16
C ALA A 96 2.58 -2.42 -1.33
N LEU A 97 2.83 -1.13 -1.48
CA LEU A 97 4.12 -0.58 -1.87
C LEU A 97 4.65 0.38 -0.81
N ASN A 98 5.91 0.19 -0.44
CA ASN A 98 6.74 1.20 0.20
C ASN A 98 6.84 2.42 -0.70
N ALA A 99 6.54 3.60 -0.18
CA ALA A 99 6.57 4.81 -0.97
C ALA A 99 7.10 6.03 -0.21
N ALA A 100 7.71 6.96 -0.93
CA ALA A 100 8.21 8.21 -0.38
C ALA A 100 7.75 9.40 -1.23
N VAL A 101 7.49 10.53 -0.57
CA VAL A 101 7.20 11.79 -1.25
C VAL A 101 8.50 12.38 -1.75
N GLU A 102 8.64 12.53 -3.07
CA GLU A 102 9.75 13.27 -3.68
C GLU A 102 9.41 14.75 -3.83
N ILE A 103 8.18 15.05 -4.29
CA ILE A 103 7.66 16.40 -4.42
C ILE A 103 6.33 16.46 -3.68
N GLY A 104 6.23 17.38 -2.72
CA GLY A 104 5.02 17.58 -1.92
C GLY A 104 3.89 18.24 -2.72
N GLY A 105 2.65 18.01 -2.28
CA GLY A 105 1.46 18.61 -2.85
C GLY A 105 0.23 18.29 -2.01
N SER A 106 -0.87 18.99 -2.28
CA SER A 106 -2.16 18.66 -1.69
C SER A 106 -2.85 17.60 -2.52
N LEU A 107 -3.34 16.55 -1.86
CA LEU A 107 -4.07 15.46 -2.50
C LEU A 107 -5.54 15.53 -2.12
N GLN A 108 -6.41 15.20 -3.08
CA GLN A 108 -7.85 15.02 -2.88
C GLN A 108 -8.27 13.70 -3.53
N VAL A 109 -9.24 13.02 -2.90
CA VAL A 109 -9.84 11.82 -3.47
C VAL A 109 -10.47 12.15 -4.82
N GLY A 110 -10.30 11.26 -5.80
CA GLY A 110 -10.82 11.44 -7.16
C GLY A 110 -9.88 12.16 -8.12
N GLN A 111 -8.69 12.59 -7.67
CA GLN A 111 -7.66 13.07 -8.57
C GLN A 111 -7.12 11.96 -9.46
N GLU A 112 -6.83 12.33 -10.71
CA GLU A 112 -6.13 11.45 -11.65
C GLU A 112 -4.73 11.13 -11.15
N VAL A 113 -4.34 9.88 -11.35
CA VAL A 113 -3.03 9.34 -10.97
C VAL A 113 -2.34 8.82 -12.21
N GLU A 114 -1.17 9.37 -12.52
CA GLU A 114 -0.33 8.92 -13.63
C GLU A 114 0.88 8.16 -13.10
N LEU A 115 1.18 7.01 -13.72
CA LEU A 115 2.39 6.23 -13.46
C LEU A 115 3.49 6.68 -14.43
N LEU A 116 4.56 7.26 -13.88
CA LEU A 116 5.76 7.71 -14.59
C LEU A 116 6.81 6.62 -14.66
#